data_AF-A0A3B9UWB4-F1
#
_entry.id   AF-A0A3B9UWB4-F1
#
_cell.length_a   1.000
_cell.length_b   1.000
_cell.length_c   1.000
_cell.angle_alpha   90.00
_cell.angle_beta   90.00
_cell.angle_gamma   90.00
#
_symmetry.space_group_name_H-M   'P 1'
#
loop_
_entity.id
_entity.type
_entity.pdbx_description
1 polymer ?
#
loop_
_entity_poly.entity_id
_entity_poly.type
_entity_poly.pdbx_seq_one_letter_code
_entity_poly.pdbx_strand_id
1 'polypeptide(L)'
;MWSTIDSEHYIFNFHKDSLAEKHIQHIISYQESCYETICRVFNAKLDKKISYYLCDTREEVGELYGDNEPCNGFCRYPGKEMDGVYAVYNEDIKCLGYHEDVHYIAFIAMGKASRNFIREGLAMYFDKLWWGIPNEAWVKEFVKKGNYISIRNLMNNEEFFKNNEIFTYTLAGAFTNFLIINYGNEKYGKFYSTCDDYVEEKLEQVYGKTIETLEKEFLQDINNIEFNNVIKKYVLDNI
;
A
#
# COMPACT_ATOMS: atom_id res chain seq x y z
N MET A 1 -10.38 -15.50 -22.85
CA MET A 1 -9.18 -15.43 -23.72
C MET A 1 -8.54 -14.09 -23.46
N TRP A 2 -7.27 -14.10 -23.04
CA TRP A 2 -6.53 -12.86 -22.78
C TRP A 2 -6.30 -12.08 -24.07
N SER A 3 -6.52 -10.77 -23.99
CA SER A 3 -6.08 -9.76 -24.94
C SER A 3 -5.10 -8.85 -24.23
N THR A 4 -4.25 -8.19 -25.02
CA THR A 4 -3.20 -7.31 -24.49
C THR A 4 -3.23 -5.95 -25.16
N ILE A 5 -2.87 -4.92 -24.40
CA ILE A 5 -2.57 -3.59 -24.93
C ILE A 5 -1.40 -2.98 -24.17
N ASP A 6 -0.54 -2.31 -24.92
CA ASP A 6 0.63 -1.63 -24.40
C ASP A 6 0.33 -0.17 -24.10
N SER A 7 0.91 0.32 -23.00
CA SER A 7 1.02 1.73 -22.64
C SER A 7 2.49 2.12 -22.51
N GLU A 8 2.81 3.27 -21.90
CA GLU A 8 4.21 3.68 -21.73
C GLU A 8 4.92 2.79 -20.72
N HIS A 9 4.29 2.55 -19.56
CA HIS A 9 4.89 1.84 -18.43
C HIS A 9 4.25 0.48 -18.12
N TYR A 10 3.14 0.13 -18.77
CA TYR A 10 2.45 -1.15 -18.54
C TYR A 10 2.14 -1.94 -19.81
N ILE A 11 2.04 -3.26 -19.63
CA ILE A 11 1.40 -4.19 -20.56
C ILE A 11 0.12 -4.68 -19.88
N PHE A 12 -1.03 -4.17 -20.31
CA PHE A 12 -2.32 -4.58 -19.74
C PHE A 12 -2.82 -5.85 -20.40
N ASN A 13 -3.24 -6.80 -19.59
CA ASN A 13 -3.82 -8.08 -19.95
C ASN A 13 -5.25 -8.09 -19.41
N PHE A 14 -6.24 -8.41 -20.23
CA PHE A 14 -7.66 -8.49 -19.84
C PHE A 14 -8.40 -9.52 -20.71
N HIS A 15 -9.56 -10.01 -20.27
CA HIS A 15 -10.39 -10.89 -21.11
C HIS A 15 -11.14 -10.12 -22.20
N LYS A 16 -11.29 -10.73 -23.37
CA LYS A 16 -12.21 -10.23 -24.40
C LYS A 16 -13.65 -10.14 -23.87
N ASP A 17 -14.35 -9.11 -24.30
CA ASP A 17 -15.72 -8.75 -23.95
C ASP A 17 -15.95 -8.41 -22.45
N SER A 18 -14.87 -8.34 -21.66
CA SER A 18 -14.90 -7.98 -20.23
C SER A 18 -15.24 -6.51 -20.00
N LEU A 19 -15.56 -6.17 -18.76
CA LEU A 19 -15.70 -4.77 -18.36
C LEU A 19 -14.37 -4.02 -18.46
N ALA A 20 -13.26 -4.70 -18.17
CA ALA A 20 -11.92 -4.16 -18.31
C ALA A 20 -11.62 -3.73 -19.75
N GLU A 21 -11.97 -4.55 -20.75
CA GLU A 21 -11.80 -4.18 -22.17
C GLU A 21 -12.60 -2.92 -22.51
N LYS A 22 -13.86 -2.85 -22.08
CA LYS A 22 -14.74 -1.68 -22.33
C LYS A 22 -14.18 -0.39 -21.73
N HIS A 23 -13.48 -0.49 -20.60
CA HIS A 23 -12.95 0.65 -19.85
C HIS A 23 -11.45 0.87 -20.05
N ILE A 24 -10.79 0.11 -20.93
CA ILE A 24 -9.33 -0.02 -20.94
C ILE A 24 -8.58 1.32 -21.07
N GLN A 25 -9.11 2.26 -21.86
CA GLN A 25 -8.48 3.59 -22.03
C GLN A 25 -8.47 4.41 -20.73
N HIS A 26 -9.56 4.33 -19.94
CA HIS A 26 -9.62 4.98 -18.64
C HIS A 26 -8.66 4.30 -17.65
N ILE A 27 -8.60 2.96 -17.66
CA ILE A 27 -7.70 2.19 -16.79
C ILE A 27 -6.24 2.54 -17.06
N ILE A 28 -5.84 2.57 -18.35
CA ILE A 28 -4.49 2.97 -18.77
C ILE A 28 -4.17 4.36 -18.23
N SER A 29 -5.02 5.35 -18.49
CA SER A 29 -4.75 6.73 -18.06
C SER A 29 -4.64 6.85 -16.54
N TYR A 30 -5.45 6.10 -15.79
CA TYR A 30 -5.43 6.14 -14.34
C TYR A 30 -4.16 5.51 -13.77
N GLN A 31 -3.79 4.30 -14.22
CA GLN A 31 -2.59 3.61 -13.74
C GLN A 31 -1.30 4.30 -14.16
N GLU A 32 -1.24 4.89 -15.36
CA GLU A 32 -0.09 5.71 -15.76
C GLU A 32 0.09 6.94 -14.84
N SER A 33 -1.01 7.59 -14.44
CA SER A 33 -0.93 8.68 -13.45
C SER A 33 -0.48 8.19 -12.06
N CYS A 34 -0.91 6.98 -11.67
CA CYS A 34 -0.43 6.35 -10.45
C CYS A 34 1.09 6.09 -10.52
N TYR A 35 1.56 5.48 -11.61
CA TYR A 35 2.98 5.24 -11.88
C TYR A 35 3.82 6.50 -11.75
N GLU A 36 3.46 7.56 -12.48
CA GLU A 36 4.18 8.83 -12.48
C GLU A 36 4.31 9.40 -11.06
N THR A 37 3.23 9.30 -10.29
CA THR A 37 3.20 9.79 -8.91
C THR A 37 4.16 8.99 -8.01
N ILE A 38 4.12 7.66 -8.08
CA ILE A 38 4.99 6.78 -7.29
C ILE A 38 6.45 7.01 -7.67
N CYS A 39 6.75 6.99 -8.96
CA CYS A 39 8.11 7.18 -9.49
C CYS A 39 8.68 8.54 -9.12
N ARG A 40 7.87 9.61 -9.17
CA ARG A 40 8.31 10.94 -8.73
C ARG A 40 8.65 10.98 -7.25
N VAL A 41 7.87 10.31 -6.38
CA VAL A 41 8.12 10.31 -4.93
C VAL A 41 9.42 9.60 -4.59
N PHE A 42 9.79 8.52 -5.27
CA PHE A 42 11.02 7.77 -4.97
C PHE A 42 12.16 8.01 -5.95
N ASN A 43 11.99 8.94 -6.89
CA ASN A 43 12.90 9.12 -8.02
C ASN A 43 13.23 7.79 -8.71
N ALA A 44 12.21 6.93 -8.85
CA ALA A 44 12.35 5.61 -9.43
C ALA A 44 12.22 5.69 -10.95
N LYS A 45 12.93 4.79 -11.63
CA LYS A 45 12.80 4.58 -13.08
C LYS A 45 12.88 3.09 -13.36
N LEU A 46 11.87 2.56 -14.03
CA LEU A 46 11.86 1.16 -14.45
C LEU A 46 12.34 1.06 -15.90
N ASP A 47 13.19 0.07 -16.17
CA ASP A 47 13.69 -0.22 -17.53
C ASP A 47 12.75 -1.14 -18.32
N LYS A 48 11.71 -1.67 -17.67
CA LYS A 48 10.74 -2.59 -18.25
C LYS A 48 9.32 -2.17 -17.87
N LYS A 49 8.38 -2.47 -18.76
CA LYS A 49 6.96 -2.32 -18.49
C LYS A 49 6.50 -3.33 -17.44
N ILE A 50 5.53 -2.93 -16.61
CA ILE A 50 4.88 -3.79 -15.63
C ILE A 50 3.76 -4.56 -16.32
N SER A 51 3.75 -5.88 -16.21
CA SER A 51 2.58 -6.67 -16.61
C SER A 51 1.43 -6.40 -15.65
N TYR A 52 0.29 -5.99 -16.17
CA TYR A 52 -0.90 -5.67 -15.39
C TYR A 52 -2.05 -6.58 -15.82
N TYR A 53 -2.56 -7.42 -14.94
CA TYR A 53 -3.58 -8.42 -15.22
C TYR A 53 -4.91 -8.00 -14.60
N LEU A 54 -5.85 -7.58 -15.46
CA LEU A 54 -7.21 -7.22 -15.09
C LEU A 54 -8.07 -8.48 -15.12
N CYS A 55 -8.31 -9.03 -13.94
CA CYS A 55 -9.03 -10.28 -13.71
C CYS A 55 -10.53 -10.00 -13.49
N ASP A 56 -11.40 -10.91 -13.93
CA ASP A 56 -12.85 -10.72 -13.79
C ASP A 56 -13.33 -11.08 -12.36
N THR A 57 -12.56 -11.90 -11.63
CA THR A 57 -12.94 -12.43 -10.31
C THR A 57 -11.77 -12.49 -9.34
N ARG A 58 -12.06 -12.57 -8.03
CA ARG A 58 -11.05 -12.73 -6.98
C ARG A 58 -10.40 -14.10 -7.03
N GLU A 59 -11.18 -15.11 -7.39
CA GLU A 59 -10.75 -16.49 -7.58
C GLU A 59 -9.68 -16.57 -8.66
N GLU A 60 -9.89 -15.88 -9.79
CA GLU A 60 -8.90 -15.79 -10.86
C GLU A 60 -7.58 -15.16 -10.39
N VAL A 61 -7.62 -14.11 -9.55
CA VAL A 61 -6.40 -13.54 -8.97
C VAL A 61 -5.67 -14.58 -8.11
N GLY A 62 -6.39 -15.31 -7.25
CA GLY A 62 -5.81 -16.38 -6.42
C GLY A 62 -5.23 -17.54 -7.25
N GLU A 63 -5.89 -17.95 -8.32
CA GLU A 63 -5.42 -18.99 -9.24
C GLU A 63 -4.13 -18.57 -9.95
N LEU A 64 -4.08 -17.34 -10.48
CA LEU A 64 -2.89 -16.79 -11.15
C LEU A 64 -1.75 -16.55 -10.16
N TYR A 65 -2.08 -16.11 -8.94
CA TYR A 65 -1.12 -15.98 -7.85
C TYR A 65 -0.56 -17.33 -7.39
N GLY A 66 -1.35 -18.41 -7.51
CA GLY A 66 -0.91 -19.79 -7.34
C GLY A 66 -1.10 -20.35 -5.93
N ASP A 67 -1.71 -19.59 -5.01
CA ASP A 67 -2.17 -20.12 -3.72
C ASP A 67 -3.67 -20.48 -3.72
N ASN A 68 -4.40 -20.06 -4.76
CA ASN A 68 -5.85 -20.25 -4.93
C ASN A 68 -6.70 -19.53 -3.87
N GLU A 69 -6.13 -18.58 -3.10
CA GLU A 69 -6.88 -17.79 -2.12
C GLU A 69 -7.48 -16.55 -2.79
N PRO A 70 -8.82 -16.37 -2.81
CA PRO A 70 -9.44 -15.27 -3.52
C PRO A 70 -9.10 -13.89 -2.93
N CYS A 71 -8.44 -13.03 -3.71
CA CYS A 71 -8.07 -11.67 -3.31
C CYS A 71 -8.41 -10.62 -4.38
N ASN A 72 -8.50 -9.35 -3.98
CA ASN A 72 -8.89 -8.26 -4.90
C ASN A 72 -7.71 -7.79 -5.77
N GLY A 73 -6.50 -7.87 -5.24
CA GLY A 73 -5.29 -7.43 -5.89
C GLY A 73 -4.09 -8.17 -5.32
N PHE A 74 -3.05 -8.29 -6.13
CA PHE A 74 -1.79 -8.93 -5.73
C PHE A 74 -0.62 -8.48 -6.60
N CYS A 75 0.51 -8.15 -5.97
CA CYS A 75 1.78 -7.91 -6.65
C CYS A 75 2.70 -9.15 -6.59
N ARG A 76 2.93 -9.77 -7.75
CA ARG A 76 4.00 -10.76 -7.91
C ARG A 76 5.31 -10.05 -8.26
N TYR A 77 6.25 -10.07 -7.31
CA TYR A 77 7.52 -9.36 -7.43
C TYR A 77 8.32 -9.72 -8.70
N PRO A 78 9.07 -8.74 -9.24
CA PRO A 78 9.96 -8.91 -10.38
C PRO A 78 10.89 -10.11 -10.30
N GLY A 79 11.13 -10.76 -11.44
CA GLY A 79 12.05 -11.91 -11.57
C GLY A 79 11.42 -13.27 -11.24
N LYS A 80 10.13 -13.30 -10.90
CA LYS A 80 9.33 -14.53 -10.86
C LYS A 80 8.65 -14.75 -12.22
N GLU A 81 8.29 -16.00 -12.50
CA GLU A 81 7.42 -16.29 -13.64
C GLU A 81 6.09 -15.56 -13.50
N MET A 82 5.63 -14.92 -14.58
CA MET A 82 4.46 -14.05 -14.60
C MET A 82 4.50 -12.96 -13.52
N ASP A 83 5.66 -12.33 -13.30
CA ASP A 83 5.73 -11.12 -12.48
C ASP A 83 4.78 -10.01 -13.01
N GLY A 84 4.30 -9.19 -12.09
CA GLY A 84 3.34 -8.14 -12.41
C GLY A 84 2.35 -7.87 -11.30
N VAL A 85 1.38 -7.03 -11.62
CA VAL A 85 0.25 -6.68 -10.77
C VAL A 85 -1.00 -7.38 -11.28
N TYR A 86 -1.76 -7.99 -10.38
CA TYR A 86 -3.03 -8.63 -10.63
C TYR A 86 -4.11 -7.86 -9.89
N ALA A 87 -5.22 -7.58 -10.54
CA ALA A 87 -6.28 -6.75 -9.98
C ALA A 87 -7.65 -7.18 -10.51
N VAL A 88 -8.62 -7.32 -9.61
CA VAL A 88 -10.01 -7.55 -10.00
C VAL A 88 -10.61 -6.28 -10.59
N TYR A 89 -11.22 -6.41 -11.77
CA TYR A 89 -11.95 -5.34 -12.43
C TYR A 89 -13.28 -5.85 -13.01
N ASN A 90 -14.35 -5.67 -12.25
CA ASN A 90 -15.71 -6.02 -12.63
C ASN A 90 -16.72 -4.94 -12.15
N GLU A 91 -18.02 -5.25 -12.23
CA GLU A 91 -19.07 -4.29 -11.88
C GLU A 91 -19.01 -3.90 -10.39
N ASP A 92 -18.68 -4.84 -9.52
CA ASP A 92 -18.68 -4.67 -8.06
C ASP A 92 -17.32 -4.19 -7.51
N ILE A 93 -16.21 -4.65 -8.09
CA ILE A 93 -14.84 -4.44 -7.60
C ILE A 93 -14.00 -3.83 -8.70
N LYS A 94 -13.35 -2.70 -8.40
CA LYS A 94 -12.41 -2.01 -9.30
C LYS A 94 -11.10 -1.78 -8.53
N CYS A 95 -10.30 -2.82 -8.38
CA CYS A 95 -9.05 -2.81 -7.60
C CYS A 95 -7.92 -2.14 -8.39
N LEU A 96 -8.11 -0.87 -8.75
CA LEU A 96 -7.09 -0.05 -9.40
C LEU A 96 -6.46 0.91 -8.40
N GLY A 97 -5.30 1.45 -8.76
CA GLY A 97 -4.67 2.53 -8.03
C GLY A 97 -3.26 2.16 -7.59
N TYR A 98 -2.86 2.76 -6.48
CA TYR A 98 -1.47 2.77 -6.07
C TYR A 98 -1.04 1.46 -5.38
N HIS A 99 -1.94 0.80 -4.65
CA HIS A 99 -1.59 -0.21 -3.66
C HIS A 99 -0.59 -1.26 -4.16
N GLU A 100 -0.98 -2.02 -5.19
CA GLU A 100 -0.13 -3.10 -5.72
C GLU A 100 1.04 -2.56 -6.56
N ASP A 101 0.84 -1.44 -7.26
CA ASP A 101 1.87 -0.78 -8.07
C ASP A 101 3.06 -0.32 -7.21
N VAL A 102 2.77 0.20 -6.01
CA VAL A 102 3.77 0.60 -5.03
C VAL A 102 4.63 -0.59 -4.64
N HIS A 103 4.06 -1.78 -4.41
CA HIS A 103 4.86 -2.96 -4.08
C HIS A 103 5.82 -3.34 -5.20
N TYR A 104 5.37 -3.28 -6.46
CA TYR A 104 6.20 -3.62 -7.62
C TYR A 104 7.31 -2.57 -7.85
N ILE A 105 6.95 -1.29 -7.87
CA ILE A 105 7.88 -0.18 -8.14
C ILE A 105 8.89 -0.03 -7.00
N ALA A 106 8.44 -0.10 -5.73
CA ALA A 106 9.33 -0.03 -4.58
C ALA A 106 10.31 -1.21 -4.56
N PHE A 107 9.89 -2.40 -5.00
CA PHE A 107 10.80 -3.53 -5.12
C PHE A 107 11.95 -3.25 -6.09
N ILE A 108 11.66 -2.71 -7.27
CA ILE A 108 12.70 -2.35 -8.25
C ILE A 108 13.59 -1.23 -7.71
N ALA A 109 13.00 -0.19 -7.09
CA ALA A 109 13.73 0.99 -6.67
C ALA A 109 14.57 0.79 -5.40
N MET A 110 14.07 0.00 -4.44
CA MET A 110 14.58 -0.05 -3.06
C MET A 110 14.70 -1.48 -2.51
N GLY A 111 14.30 -2.51 -3.27
CA GLY A 111 14.22 -3.88 -2.78
C GLY A 111 12.97 -4.15 -1.94
N LYS A 112 12.92 -5.28 -1.25
CA LYS A 112 11.79 -5.69 -0.41
C LYS A 112 12.09 -5.51 1.07
N ALA A 113 11.41 -4.56 1.73
CA ALA A 113 11.46 -4.46 3.19
C ALA A 113 10.96 -5.77 3.85
N SER A 114 11.63 -6.24 4.89
CA SER A 114 11.29 -7.50 5.58
C SER A 114 9.95 -7.42 6.35
N ARG A 115 9.58 -6.21 6.80
CA ARG A 115 8.42 -5.98 7.67
C ARG A 115 7.17 -5.63 6.86
N ASN A 116 6.08 -6.36 7.10
CA ASN A 116 4.79 -6.14 6.45
C ASN A 116 4.26 -4.73 6.73
N PHE A 117 4.31 -4.30 8.00
CA PHE A 117 3.90 -2.95 8.40
C PHE A 117 4.57 -1.84 7.57
N ILE A 118 5.82 -2.02 7.16
CA ILE A 118 6.52 -1.06 6.31
C ILE A 118 6.07 -1.16 4.85
N ARG A 119 5.89 -2.37 4.32
CA ARG A 119 5.44 -2.59 2.93
C ARG A 119 4.01 -2.10 2.71
N GLU A 120 3.08 -2.56 3.54
CA GLU A 120 1.67 -2.16 3.52
C GLU A 120 1.52 -0.68 3.87
N GLY A 121 2.34 -0.17 4.80
CA GLY A 121 2.34 1.25 5.15
C GLY A 121 2.71 2.15 3.97
N LEU A 122 3.64 1.71 3.13
CA LEU A 122 3.99 2.44 1.91
C LEU A 122 2.83 2.46 0.90
N ALA A 123 2.18 1.32 0.67
CA ALA A 123 1.00 1.24 -0.18
C ALA A 123 -0.13 2.16 0.34
N MET A 124 -0.42 2.06 1.64
CA MET A 124 -1.45 2.87 2.31
C MET A 124 -1.12 4.36 2.38
N TYR A 125 0.14 4.76 2.33
CA TYR A 125 0.54 6.17 2.20
C TYR A 125 0.09 6.78 0.87
N PHE A 126 0.13 6.00 -0.23
CA PHE A 126 -0.37 6.48 -1.52
C PHE A 126 -1.90 6.42 -1.60
N ASP A 127 -2.52 5.36 -1.09
CA ASP A 127 -3.99 5.25 -1.05
C ASP A 127 -4.62 6.32 -0.15
N LYS A 128 -3.95 6.66 0.97
CA LYS A 128 -4.34 7.63 2.01
C LYS A 128 -5.64 7.32 2.76
N LEU A 129 -6.48 6.47 2.20
CA LEU A 129 -7.84 6.23 2.63
C LEU A 129 -8.06 4.74 2.85
N TRP A 130 -8.82 4.43 3.89
CA TRP A 130 -9.46 3.13 4.07
C TRP A 130 -10.97 3.33 4.13
N TRP A 131 -11.70 2.67 3.22
CA TRP A 131 -13.15 2.86 3.02
C TRP A 131 -13.57 4.35 2.85
N GLY A 132 -12.72 5.12 2.14
CA GLY A 132 -12.96 6.54 1.89
C GLY A 132 -12.66 7.46 3.10
N ILE A 133 -12.12 6.92 4.19
CA ILE A 133 -11.78 7.66 5.40
C ILE A 133 -10.25 7.77 5.54
N PRO A 134 -9.70 8.95 5.86
CA PRO A 134 -8.26 9.13 6.07
C PRO A 134 -7.69 8.17 7.12
N ASN A 135 -6.52 7.61 6.83
CA ASN A 135 -5.79 6.71 7.74
C ASN A 135 -5.64 7.31 9.15
N GLU A 136 -5.30 8.59 9.24
CA GLU A 136 -5.11 9.30 10.51
C GLU A 136 -6.42 9.45 11.31
N ALA A 137 -7.58 9.46 10.64
CA ALA A 137 -8.88 9.53 11.31
C ALA A 137 -9.20 8.23 12.06
N TRP A 138 -8.89 7.08 11.45
CA TRP A 138 -8.98 5.78 12.10
C TRP A 138 -8.08 5.72 13.34
N VAL A 139 -6.79 6.06 13.16
CA VAL A 139 -5.79 6.03 14.24
C VAL A 139 -6.19 6.94 15.40
N LYS A 140 -6.68 8.16 15.12
CA LYS A 140 -7.11 9.09 16.18
C LYS A 140 -8.20 8.49 17.07
N GLU A 141 -9.15 7.75 16.50
CA GLU A 141 -10.21 7.11 17.30
C GLU A 141 -9.72 5.85 18.01
N PHE A 142 -8.79 5.07 17.43
CA PHE A 142 -8.16 3.94 18.15
C PHE A 142 -7.48 4.41 19.44
N VAL A 143 -6.73 5.51 19.36
CA VAL A 143 -6.03 6.12 20.52
C VAL A 143 -7.04 6.57 21.57
N LYS A 144 -8.11 7.26 21.18
CA LYS A 144 -9.14 7.73 22.12
C LYS A 144 -9.91 6.60 22.80
N LYS A 145 -10.14 5.50 22.10
CA LYS A 145 -10.88 4.34 22.63
C LYS A 145 -10.02 3.37 23.42
N GLY A 146 -8.70 3.54 23.42
CA GLY A 146 -7.77 2.62 24.07
C GLY A 146 -7.54 1.33 23.29
N ASN A 147 -7.86 1.32 21.99
CA ASN A 147 -7.67 0.18 21.08
C ASN A 147 -6.36 0.29 20.27
N TYR A 148 -5.50 1.23 20.63
CA TYR A 148 -4.23 1.46 19.93
C TYR A 148 -3.24 0.32 20.15
N ILE A 149 -2.65 -0.18 19.07
CA ILE A 149 -1.58 -1.20 19.09
C ILE A 149 -0.26 -0.47 18.84
N SER A 150 0.76 -0.75 19.65
CA SER A 150 2.05 -0.07 19.46
C SER A 150 2.68 -0.42 18.11
N ILE A 151 3.36 0.56 17.53
CA ILE A 151 4.06 0.41 16.25
C ILE A 151 5.13 -0.68 16.38
N ARG A 152 5.86 -0.73 17.51
CA ARG A 152 6.82 -1.81 17.78
C ARG A 152 6.20 -3.20 17.65
N ASN A 153 5.00 -3.40 18.19
CA ASN A 153 4.33 -4.70 18.09
C ASN A 153 3.98 -5.02 16.63
N LEU A 154 3.46 -4.05 15.88
CA LEU A 154 3.08 -4.25 14.47
C LEU A 154 4.29 -4.40 13.52
N MET A 155 5.49 -4.00 13.93
CA MET A 155 6.71 -4.35 13.18
C MET A 155 6.99 -5.86 13.16
N ASN A 156 6.40 -6.65 14.06
CA ASN A 156 6.43 -8.10 13.97
C ASN A 156 5.39 -8.59 12.95
N ASN A 157 5.84 -9.38 11.96
CA ASN A 157 4.99 -9.84 10.86
C ASN A 157 3.83 -10.74 11.31
N GLU A 158 4.00 -11.55 12.35
CA GLU A 158 2.92 -12.38 12.88
C GLU A 158 1.88 -11.52 13.59
N GLU A 159 2.33 -10.57 14.42
CA GLU A 159 1.42 -9.65 15.10
C GLU A 159 0.66 -8.78 14.10
N PHE A 160 1.30 -8.33 13.02
CA PHE A 160 0.64 -7.60 11.95
C PHE A 160 -0.56 -8.35 11.35
N PHE A 161 -0.41 -9.65 11.08
CA PHE A 161 -1.49 -10.45 10.48
C PHE A 161 -2.49 -11.02 11.50
N LYS A 162 -2.16 -11.07 12.80
CA LYS A 162 -3.10 -11.48 13.86
C LYS A 162 -4.15 -10.41 14.16
N ASN A 163 -3.86 -9.15 13.86
CA ASN A 163 -4.74 -8.02 14.15
C ASN A 163 -5.63 -7.68 12.95
N ASN A 164 -6.76 -7.04 13.22
CA ASN A 164 -7.71 -6.64 12.17
C ASN A 164 -7.08 -5.62 11.20
N GLU A 165 -7.30 -5.81 9.91
CA GLU A 165 -6.70 -5.02 8.81
C GLU A 165 -6.97 -3.52 8.92
N ILE A 166 -8.13 -3.10 9.41
CA ILE A 166 -8.47 -1.69 9.60
C ILE A 166 -7.49 -1.06 10.58
N PHE A 167 -7.08 -1.78 11.63
CA PHE A 167 -6.11 -1.27 12.60
C PHE A 167 -4.70 -1.25 12.01
N THR A 168 -4.28 -2.33 11.36
CA THR A 168 -2.89 -2.49 10.95
C THR A 168 -2.54 -1.68 9.71
N TYR A 169 -3.41 -1.66 8.69
CA TYR A 169 -3.16 -0.95 7.43
C TYR A 169 -3.28 0.57 7.61
N THR A 170 -4.30 1.05 8.32
CA THR A 170 -4.47 2.50 8.54
C THR A 170 -3.37 3.06 9.44
N LEU A 171 -2.95 2.33 10.48
CA LEU A 171 -1.82 2.74 11.31
C LEU A 171 -0.50 2.71 10.53
N ALA A 172 -0.27 1.68 9.71
CA ALA A 172 0.90 1.60 8.85
C ALA A 172 0.98 2.78 7.86
N GLY A 173 -0.15 3.11 7.21
CA GLY A 173 -0.24 4.23 6.28
C GLY A 173 -0.06 5.58 6.94
N ALA A 174 -0.73 5.82 8.08
CA ALA A 174 -0.61 7.06 8.83
C ALA A 174 0.82 7.27 9.37
N PHE A 175 1.46 6.22 9.89
CA PHE A 175 2.84 6.33 10.37
C PHE A 175 3.83 6.54 9.23
N THR A 176 3.64 5.85 8.09
CA THR A 176 4.46 6.10 6.89
C THR A 176 4.32 7.54 6.40
N ASN A 177 3.10 8.07 6.38
CA ASN A 177 2.85 9.47 6.05
C ASN A 177 3.58 10.42 7.00
N PHE A 178 3.50 10.18 8.31
CA PHE A 178 4.25 10.95 9.31
C PHE A 178 5.76 10.95 9.06
N LEU A 179 6.35 9.78 8.76
CA LEU A 179 7.77 9.69 8.47
C LEU A 179 8.14 10.48 7.20
N ILE A 180 7.38 10.32 6.12
CA ILE A 180 7.67 10.99 4.84
C ILE A 180 7.49 12.51 4.96
N ILE A 181 6.42 12.99 5.61
CA ILE A 181 6.15 14.43 5.75
C ILE A 181 7.17 15.12 6.65
N ASN A 182 7.56 14.50 7.76
CA ASN A 182 8.45 15.14 8.74
C ASN A 182 9.94 14.94 8.45
N TYR A 183 10.32 13.85 7.75
CA TYR A 183 11.72 13.49 7.54
C TYR A 183 12.13 13.36 6.07
N GLY A 184 11.17 13.42 5.15
CA GLY A 184 11.40 13.35 3.72
C GLY A 184 11.39 11.92 3.16
N ASN A 185 11.03 11.84 1.89
CA ASN A 185 11.02 10.63 1.07
C ASN A 185 12.41 9.96 0.98
N GLU A 186 13.51 10.72 0.91
CA GLU A 186 14.86 10.15 0.82
C GLU A 186 15.23 9.33 2.07
N LYS A 187 14.96 9.87 3.26
CA LYS A 187 15.19 9.15 4.52
C LYS A 187 14.30 7.93 4.62
N TYR A 188 13.02 8.07 4.26
CA TYR A 188 12.11 6.94 4.24
C TYR A 188 12.59 5.83 3.30
N GLY A 189 13.00 6.17 2.08
CA GLY A 189 13.51 5.18 1.12
C GLY A 189 14.78 4.47 1.62
N LYS A 190 15.69 5.20 2.28
CA LYS A 190 16.85 4.59 2.96
C LYS A 190 16.44 3.63 4.07
N PHE A 191 15.47 4.00 4.90
CA PHE A 191 14.94 3.10 5.93
C PHE A 191 14.27 1.87 5.31
N TYR A 192 13.39 2.05 4.32
CA TYR A 192 12.70 0.97 3.63
C TYR A 192 13.67 -0.06 3.03
N SER A 193 14.68 0.41 2.29
CA SER A 193 15.70 -0.44 1.64
C SER A 193 16.62 -1.18 2.63
N THR A 194 16.74 -0.68 3.86
CA THR A 194 17.55 -1.32 4.91
C THR A 194 16.72 -2.07 5.94
N CYS A 195 15.39 -2.05 5.82
CA CYS A 195 14.47 -2.66 6.77
C CYS A 195 14.56 -4.19 6.72
N ASP A 196 15.31 -4.75 7.66
CA ASP A 196 15.56 -6.17 7.85
C ASP A 196 15.05 -6.65 9.23
N ASP A 197 15.59 -7.74 9.75
CA ASP A 197 15.19 -8.25 11.06
C ASP A 197 15.61 -7.35 12.24
N TYR A 198 16.55 -6.42 12.01
CA TYR A 198 17.02 -5.43 12.98
C TYR A 198 16.32 -4.07 12.81
N VAL A 199 15.05 -4.07 12.41
CA VAL A 199 14.26 -2.88 12.05
C VAL A 199 14.39 -1.71 13.03
N GLU A 200 14.42 -1.94 14.34
CA GLU A 200 14.56 -0.87 15.33
C GLU A 200 15.93 -0.17 15.26
N GLU A 201 17.00 -0.94 15.10
CA GLU A 201 18.35 -0.41 14.90
C GLU A 201 18.43 0.41 13.59
N LYS A 202 17.82 -0.09 12.51
CA LYS A 202 17.82 0.58 11.20
C LYS A 202 17.02 1.88 11.24
N LEU A 203 15.88 1.86 11.91
CA LEU A 203 15.06 3.04 12.15
C LEU A 203 15.86 4.09 12.96
N GLU A 204 16.51 3.68 14.05
CA GLU A 204 17.33 4.60 14.86
C GLU A 204 18.54 5.15 14.08
N GLN A 205 19.20 4.33 13.28
CA GLN A 205 20.31 4.77 12.42
C GLN A 205 19.88 5.81 11.38
N VAL A 206 18.68 5.69 10.81
CA VAL A 206 18.20 6.60 9.76
C VAL A 206 17.62 7.89 10.34
N TYR A 207 16.84 7.78 11.42
CA TYR A 207 16.11 8.92 11.99
C TYR A 207 16.80 9.55 13.20
N GLY A 208 17.80 8.89 13.79
CA GLY A 208 18.47 9.33 15.01
C GLY A 208 17.58 9.27 16.25
N LYS A 209 16.51 8.46 16.19
CA LYS A 209 15.46 8.37 17.22
C LYS A 209 15.00 6.92 17.36
N THR A 210 14.71 6.49 18.58
CA THR A 210 14.11 5.17 18.81
C THR A 210 12.68 5.11 18.28
N ILE A 211 12.15 3.91 18.08
CA ILE A 211 10.77 3.69 17.65
C ILE A 211 9.75 4.32 18.61
N GLU A 212 9.99 4.28 19.93
CA GLU A 212 9.11 4.90 20.93
C GLU A 212 9.11 6.42 20.85
N THR A 213 10.26 7.01 20.51
CA THR A 213 10.37 8.46 20.35
C THR A 213 9.58 8.91 19.12
N LEU A 214 9.74 8.21 17.99
CA LEU A 214 8.97 8.48 16.77
C LEU A 214 7.48 8.23 16.97
N GLU A 215 7.11 7.14 17.65
CA GLU A 215 5.73 6.81 17.97
C GLU A 215 5.08 7.88 18.84
N LYS A 216 5.79 8.39 19.85
CA LYS A 216 5.29 9.49 20.68
C LYS A 216 5.04 10.77 19.88
N GLU A 217 5.97 11.14 19.00
CA GLU A 217 5.84 12.32 18.13
C GLU A 217 4.67 12.14 17.15
N PHE A 218 4.57 10.97 16.52
CA PHE A 218 3.44 10.59 15.67
C PHE A 218 2.10 10.72 16.41
N LEU A 219 1.99 10.19 17.63
CA LEU A 219 0.75 10.28 18.41
C LEU A 219 0.43 11.71 18.83
N GLN A 220 1.43 12.58 19.01
CA GLN A 220 1.20 14.01 19.22
C GLN A 220 0.62 14.66 17.96
N ASP A 221 1.16 14.36 16.78
CA ASP A 221 0.65 14.84 15.50
C ASP A 221 -0.80 14.38 15.28
N ILE A 222 -1.08 13.09 15.46
CA ILE A 222 -2.44 12.53 15.34
C ILE A 222 -3.42 13.26 16.26
N ASN A 223 -3.05 13.52 17.51
CA ASN A 223 -3.92 14.20 18.46
C ASN A 223 -4.24 15.64 18.03
N ASN A 224 -3.35 16.30 17.29
CA ASN A 224 -3.54 17.67 16.81
C ASN A 224 -4.42 17.76 15.54
N ILE A 225 -4.68 16.65 14.83
CA ILE A 225 -5.47 16.66 13.59
C ILE A 225 -6.97 16.70 13.88
N GLU A 226 -7.68 17.72 13.42
CA GLU A 226 -9.14 17.77 13.57
C GLU A 226 -9.89 17.24 12.35
N PHE A 227 -10.78 16.28 12.59
CA PHE A 227 -11.73 15.75 11.60
C PHE A 227 -13.14 16.25 11.86
N ASN A 228 -13.94 16.38 10.80
CA ASN A 228 -15.34 16.73 10.92
C ASN A 228 -16.16 15.62 11.62
N ASN A 229 -17.35 15.97 12.11
CA ASN A 229 -18.19 15.04 12.87
C ASN A 229 -18.73 13.87 12.04
N VAL A 230 -18.83 14.01 10.71
CA VAL A 230 -19.30 12.95 9.83
C VAL A 230 -18.26 11.83 9.77
N ILE A 231 -16.99 12.17 9.56
CA ILE A 231 -15.86 11.24 9.57
C ILE A 231 -15.75 10.56 10.94
N LYS A 232 -15.77 11.36 12.02
CA LYS A 232 -15.69 10.85 13.39
C LYS A 232 -16.78 9.82 13.67
N LYS A 233 -18.04 10.12 13.30
CA LYS A 233 -19.16 9.20 13.49
C LYS A 233 -18.98 7.92 12.67
N TYR A 234 -18.60 8.03 11.40
CA TYR A 234 -18.40 6.86 10.55
C TYR A 234 -17.35 5.91 11.14
N VAL A 235 -16.20 6.44 11.57
CA VAL A 235 -15.17 5.62 12.22
C VAL A 235 -15.72 4.90 13.44
N LEU A 236 -16.41 5.62 14.34
CA LEU A 236 -16.96 5.06 15.56
C LEU A 236 -17.99 3.95 15.33
N ASP A 237 -18.75 4.01 14.23
CA ASP A 237 -19.75 3.01 13.88
C ASP A 237 -19.11 1.72 13.28
N ASN A 238 -17.80 1.73 12.99
CA ASN A 238 -17.09 0.67 12.27
C ASN A 238 -15.83 0.15 13.01
N ILE A 239 -15.68 0.46 14.31
CA ILE A 239 -14.58 -0.03 15.17
C ILE A 239 -15.08 -0.84 16.36
#